data_AF-A0A1Q3LIQ8-F1
#
_entry.id   AF-A0A1Q3LIQ8-F1
#
_cell.length_a   1.000
_cell.length_b   1.000
_cell.length_c   1.000
_cell.angle_alpha   90.00
_cell.angle_beta   90.00
_cell.angle_gamma   90.00
#
_symmetry.space_group_name_H-M   'P 1'
#
loop_
_entity.id
_entity.type
_entity.pdbx_description
1 polymer ?
#
loop_
_entity_poly.entity_id
_entity_poly.type
_entity_poly.pdbx_seq_one_letter_code
_entity_poly.pdbx_strand_id
1 'polypeptide(L)'
;MARELRRHDMVGSMGRVGAAGDNAAMESFWSLLQTNVLNQQRWTTRQELRLAIVVWIERKYHRQRAQDTLGGLTPIEFEAKLAEPHTLAA
;
A
#
# COMPACT_ATOMS: atom_id res chain seq x y z
N MET A 1 0.64 -14.80 -15.30
CA MET A 1 1.58 -14.31 -14.28
C MET A 1 3.03 -14.56 -14.66
N ALA A 2 3.53 -15.80 -14.70
CA ALA A 2 4.96 -16.07 -14.92
C ALA A 2 5.55 -15.48 -16.22
N ARG A 3 4.75 -15.40 -17.29
CA ARG A 3 5.16 -14.75 -18.55
C ARG A 3 5.38 -13.24 -18.41
N GLU A 4 4.52 -12.57 -17.65
CA GLU A 4 4.61 -11.12 -17.47
C GLU A 4 5.75 -10.76 -16.51
N LEU A 5 5.91 -11.52 -15.42
CA LEU A 5 7.03 -11.33 -14.49
C LEU A 5 8.38 -11.49 -15.18
N ARG A 6 8.55 -12.54 -16.00
CA ARG A 6 9.77 -12.73 -16.82
C ARG A 6 10.00 -11.62 -17.83
N ARG A 7 8.94 -11.01 -18.36
CA ARG A 7 9.06 -9.91 -19.33
C ARG A 7 9.65 -8.64 -18.70
N HIS A 8 9.43 -8.44 -17.39
CA HIS A 8 9.91 -7.29 -16.63
C HIS A 8 11.05 -7.65 -15.66
N ASP A 9 11.71 -8.80 -15.87
CA ASP A 9 12.81 -9.30 -15.01
C ASP A 9 12.45 -9.36 -13.52
N MET A 10 11.18 -9.62 -13.20
CA MET A 10 10.67 -9.75 -11.84
C MET A 10 10.61 -11.22 -11.39
N VAL A 11 10.93 -11.46 -10.12
CA VAL A 11 10.75 -12.77 -9.46
C VAL A 11 9.43 -12.77 -8.69
N GLY A 12 8.56 -13.75 -8.96
CA GLY A 12 7.33 -13.94 -8.21
C GLY A 12 7.58 -14.60 -6.86
N SER A 13 7.08 -14.01 -5.78
CA SER A 13 7.04 -14.60 -4.44
C SER A 13 5.61 -14.96 -4.08
N MET A 14 5.36 -16.22 -3.68
CA MET A 14 4.02 -16.73 -3.35
C MET A 14 3.79 -16.89 -1.84
N GLY A 15 4.69 -16.38 -1.01
CA GLY A 15 4.61 -16.55 0.44
C GLY A 15 4.80 -18.00 0.89
N ARG A 16 4.86 -18.23 2.20
CA ARG A 16 4.84 -19.61 2.75
C ARG A 16 3.39 -19.99 3.01
N VAL A 17 2.97 -21.18 2.58
CA VAL A 17 1.64 -21.71 2.90
C VAL A 17 1.44 -21.73 4.42
N GLY A 18 0.39 -21.06 4.90
CA GLY A 18 0.07 -20.94 6.32
C GLY A 18 0.78 -19.82 7.09
N ALA A 19 1.57 -18.97 6.42
CA ALA A 19 2.24 -17.82 7.05
C ALA A 19 1.50 -16.51 6.78
N ALA A 20 0.39 -16.24 7.49
CA ALA A 20 -0.44 -15.04 7.28
C ALA A 20 0.28 -13.68 7.45
N GLY A 21 1.47 -13.67 8.09
CA GLY A 21 2.23 -12.44 8.33
C GLY A 21 2.73 -11.77 7.05
N ASP A 22 2.95 -12.52 5.97
CA ASP A 22 3.42 -11.93 4.70
C ASP A 22 2.34 -11.11 3.98
N ASN A 23 1.08 -11.50 4.13
CA ASN A 23 -0.08 -10.82 3.53
C ASN A 23 -0.78 -9.83 4.50
N ALA A 24 -0.45 -9.86 5.80
CA ALA A 24 -1.12 -9.06 6.82
C ALA A 24 -1.15 -7.54 6.51
N ALA A 25 -0.07 -7.00 5.94
CA ALA A 25 -0.01 -5.59 5.54
C ALA A 25 -1.05 -5.26 4.44
N MET A 26 -1.19 -6.13 3.44
CA MET A 26 -2.16 -5.96 2.36
C MET A 26 -3.60 -6.18 2.84
N GLU A 27 -3.83 -7.11 3.76
CA GLU A 27 -5.14 -7.32 4.39
C GLU A 27 -5.58 -6.09 5.19
N SER A 28 -4.66 -5.49 5.95
CA SER A 28 -4.92 -4.24 6.68
C SER A 28 -5.26 -3.09 5.71
N PHE A 29 -4.47 -2.93 4.64
CA PHE A 29 -4.76 -1.94 3.60
C PHE A 29 -6.17 -2.12 3.00
N TRP A 30 -6.55 -3.37 2.67
CA TRP A 30 -7.84 -3.64 2.06
C TRP A 30 -9.01 -3.36 3.01
N SER A 31 -8.87 -3.70 4.29
CA SER A 31 -9.85 -3.35 5.31
C SER A 31 -10.05 -1.83 5.42
N LEU A 32 -8.96 -1.06 5.35
CA LEU A 32 -9.04 0.41 5.35
C LEU A 32 -9.71 0.94 4.08
N LEU A 33 -9.37 0.43 2.91
CA LEU A 33 -9.98 0.88 1.66
C LEU A 33 -11.49 0.56 1.62
N GLN A 34 -11.88 -0.62 2.09
CA GLN A 34 -13.28 -1.02 2.21
C GLN A 34 -14.05 -0.04 3.10
N THR A 35 -13.56 0.18 4.32
CA THR A 35 -14.24 1.01 5.30
C THR A 35 -14.27 2.49 4.91
N ASN A 36 -13.20 3.01 4.32
CA ASN A 36 -13.06 4.46 4.05
C ASN A 36 -13.46 4.89 2.64
N VAL A 37 -13.66 3.96 1.70
CA VAL A 37 -14.05 4.30 0.32
C VAL A 37 -15.20 3.43 -0.15
N LEU A 38 -15.02 2.11 -0.19
CA LEU A 38 -15.96 1.23 -0.88
C LEU A 38 -17.34 1.22 -0.20
N ASN A 39 -17.37 1.23 1.13
CA ASN A 39 -18.59 1.11 1.94
C ASN A 39 -19.17 2.48 2.34
N GLN A 40 -18.55 3.60 1.93
CA GLN A 40 -19.00 4.94 2.35
C GLN A 40 -20.31 5.36 1.68
N GLN A 41 -20.53 4.95 0.43
CA GLN A 41 -21.72 5.29 -0.34
C GLN A 41 -21.91 4.36 -1.53
N ARG A 42 -23.07 4.44 -2.18
CA ARG A 42 -23.29 3.81 -3.50
C ARG A 42 -22.69 4.70 -4.58
N TRP A 43 -21.89 4.12 -5.46
CA TRP A 43 -21.25 4.81 -6.56
C TRP A 43 -22.06 4.67 -7.84
N THR A 44 -22.27 5.76 -8.56
CA THR A 44 -23.08 5.76 -9.78
C THR A 44 -22.29 5.15 -10.94
N THR A 45 -20.98 5.40 -10.99
CA THR A 45 -20.11 4.89 -12.06
C THR A 45 -18.81 4.30 -11.51
N ARG A 46 -18.22 3.39 -12.29
CA ARG A 46 -16.89 2.83 -11.99
C ARG A 46 -15.79 3.91 -12.01
N GLN A 47 -15.93 4.94 -12.84
CA GLN A 47 -14.95 6.02 -12.93
C GLN A 47 -14.94 6.86 -11.67
N GLU A 48 -16.12 7.16 -11.12
CA GLU A 48 -16.28 7.91 -9.87
C GLU A 48 -15.65 7.15 -8.69
N LEU A 49 -15.94 5.85 -8.58
CA LEU A 49 -15.30 4.98 -7.59
C LEU A 49 -13.78 4.94 -7.77
N ARG A 50 -13.29 4.78 -9.01
CA ARG A 50 -11.85 4.76 -9.29
C ARG A 50 -11.18 6.05 -8.84
N LEU A 51 -11.79 7.21 -9.13
CA LEU A 51 -11.25 8.50 -8.69
C LEU A 51 -11.22 8.59 -7.16
N ALA A 52 -12.28 8.16 -6.48
CA ALA A 52 -12.33 8.15 -5.02
C ALA A 52 -11.24 7.27 -4.41
N ILE A 53 -11.01 6.07 -4.96
CA ILE A 53 -9.92 5.18 -4.55
C ILE A 53 -8.56 5.87 -4.70
N VAL A 54 -8.26 6.42 -5.88
CA VAL A 54 -6.96 7.08 -6.14
C VAL A 54 -6.76 8.28 -5.22
N VAL A 55 -7.78 9.13 -5.09
CA VAL A 55 -7.72 10.32 -4.23
C VAL A 55 -7.50 9.94 -2.76
N TRP A 56 -8.19 8.90 -2.29
CA TRP A 56 -8.02 8.43 -0.92
C TRP A 56 -6.62 7.83 -0.69
N ILE A 57 -6.11 7.02 -1.61
CA ILE A 57 -4.75 6.44 -1.53
C ILE A 57 -3.71 7.57 -1.46
N GLU A 58 -3.74 8.49 -2.43
CA GLU A 58 -2.72 9.54 -2.56
C GLU A 58 -2.78 10.59 -1.45
N ARG A 59 -3.97 11.03 -1.07
CA ARG A 59 -4.13 12.13 -0.13
C ARG A 59 -4.26 11.69 1.31
N LYS A 60 -4.95 10.58 1.58
CA LYS A 60 -5.22 10.12 2.95
C LYS A 60 -4.23 9.06 3.37
N TYR A 61 -4.18 7.94 2.64
CA TYR A 61 -3.38 6.78 3.04
C TYR A 61 -1.87 7.08 3.02
N HIS A 62 -1.34 7.62 1.92
CA HIS A 62 0.10 7.87 1.77
C HIS A 62 0.61 9.12 2.50
N ARG A 63 -0.21 10.18 2.61
CA ARG A 63 0.24 11.53 3.03
C ARG A 63 -0.26 12.01 4.38
N GLN A 64 -1.36 11.49 4.89
CA GLN A 64 -2.01 12.03 6.11
C GLN A 64 -2.19 11.00 7.21
N ARG A 65 -2.09 9.71 6.87
CA ARG A 65 -2.25 8.63 7.83
C ARG A 65 -0.90 8.18 8.37
N ALA A 66 -0.57 8.64 9.57
CA ALA A 66 0.49 8.03 10.37
C ALA A 66 0.15 6.57 10.69
N GLN A 67 1.15 5.70 10.66
CA GLN A 67 0.99 4.28 10.95
C GLN A 67 1.95 3.87 12.08
N ASP A 68 1.44 3.19 13.11
CA ASP A 68 2.23 2.77 14.27
C ASP A 68 3.36 1.81 13.87
N THR A 69 3.11 0.95 12.88
CA THR A 69 4.10 0.05 12.28
C THR A 69 5.25 0.78 11.59
N LEU A 70 5.05 2.05 11.22
CA LEU A 70 6.07 2.92 10.63
C LEU A 70 6.66 3.90 11.65
N GLY A 71 6.46 3.67 12.94
CA GLY A 71 6.92 4.56 14.01
C GLY A 71 6.16 5.89 14.07
N GLY A 72 4.87 5.88 13.71
CA GLY A 72 4.03 7.07 13.70
C GLY A 72 4.26 7.98 12.49
N LEU A 73 4.91 7.48 11.45
CA LEU A 73 5.13 8.18 10.18
C LEU A 73 4.06 7.82 9.16
N THR A 74 3.81 8.72 8.22
CA THR A 74 3.08 8.39 7.00
C THR A 74 3.96 7.54 6.07
N PRO A 75 3.38 6.75 5.14
CA PRO A 75 4.15 6.00 4.16
C PRO A 75 5.18 6.83 3.40
N ILE A 76 4.81 8.04 2.95
CA ILE A 76 5.74 8.93 2.23
C ILE A 76 6.86 9.43 3.13
N GLU A 77 6.57 9.80 4.39
CA GLU A 77 7.61 10.25 5.32
C GLU A 77 8.58 9.12 5.67
N PHE A 78 8.07 7.89 5.80
CA PHE A 78 8.89 6.71 6.03
C PHE A 78 9.81 6.42 4.84
N GLU A 79 9.27 6.39 3.62
CA GLU A 79 10.06 6.19 2.40
C GLU A 79 11.09 7.31 2.19
N ALA A 80 10.72 8.57 2.45
CA ALA A 80 11.65 9.69 2.36
C ALA A 80 12.85 9.52 3.30
N LYS A 81 12.63 9.05 4.54
CA LYS A 81 13.72 8.76 5.49
C LYS A 81 14.60 7.58 5.09
N LEU A 82 14.06 6.59 4.39
CA LEU A 82 14.86 5.48 3.83
C LEU A 82 15.67 5.91 2.60
N ALA A 83 15.17 6.89 1.84
CA ALA A 83 15.85 7.43 0.67
C ALA A 83 16.96 8.43 1.01
N GLU A 84 16.96 8.99 2.23
CA GLU A 84 18.12 9.70 2.76
C GLU A 84 19.33 8.76 2.75
N PRO A 85 20.48 9.16 2.18
CA PRO A 85 21.65 8.30 2.19
C PRO A 85 22.06 8.06 3.65
N HIS A 86 21.85 6.83 4.10
CA HIS A 86 22.54 6.31 5.28
C HIS A 86 24.03 6.47 4.98
N THR A 87 24.64 7.52 5.53
CA THR A 87 26.10 7.60 5.59
C THR A 87 26.50 6.43 6.47
N LEU A 88 26.85 5.31 5.83
CA LEU A 88 27.52 4.20 6.50
C LEU A 88 28.79 4.80 7.08
N ALA A 89 28.78 5.05 8.38
CA ALA A 89 29.95 5.48 9.11
C ALA A 89 31.05 4.43 8.89
N ALA A 90 32.15 4.90 8.30
CA ALA A 90 33.38 4.15 8.10
C ALA A 90 34.09 3.84 9.43
#